data_AF-A0A7S2AYV7-F1
#
_entry.id   AF-A0A7S2AYV7-F1
#
_cell.length_a   1.000
_cell.length_b   1.000
_cell.length_c   1.000
_cell.angle_alpha   90.00
_cell.angle_beta   90.00
_cell.angle_gamma   90.00
#
_symmetry.space_group_name_H-M   'P 1'
#
loop_
_entity.id
_entity.type
_entity.pdbx_description
1 polymer ?
#
loop_
_entity_poly.entity_id
_entity_poly.type
_entity_poly.pdbx_seq_one_letter_code
_entity_poly.pdbx_strand_id
1 'polypeptide(L)'
;SDIAESYKTMLSSFGVDFSAAAAAQRGKGAEKVARGAYRTVIQVPGGLTWGPLQADQPGGVGATFSFSLGSGSYATICIREILRSEASLAASGAVVESA
;
A
#
# COMPACT_ATOMS: atom_id res chain seq x y z
N SER A 1 -17.00 15.95 4.32
CA SER A 1 -16.75 15.93 2.87
C SER A 1 -17.29 14.62 2.32
N ASP A 2 -17.98 14.66 1.19
CA ASP A 2 -18.40 13.44 0.50
C ASP A 2 -17.17 12.83 -0.21
N ILE A 3 -16.80 11.61 0.17
CA ILE A 3 -15.66 10.88 -0.43
C ILE A 3 -15.91 10.71 -1.93
N ALA A 4 -17.15 10.45 -2.35
CA ALA A 4 -17.50 10.28 -3.76
C ALA A 4 -17.26 11.56 -4.57
N GLU A 5 -17.60 12.72 -4.01
CA GLU A 5 -17.33 14.02 -4.63
C GLU A 5 -15.82 14.30 -4.71
N SER A 6 -15.07 13.94 -3.67
CA SER A 6 -13.61 14.07 -3.64
C SER A 6 -12.93 13.22 -4.74
N TYR A 7 -13.40 11.99 -4.96
CA TYR A 7 -12.92 11.14 -6.05
C TYR A 7 -13.23 11.73 -7.43
N LYS A 8 -14.46 12.23 -7.65
CA LYS A 8 -14.82 12.86 -8.93
C LYS A 8 -13.90 14.04 -9.25
N THR A 9 -13.70 14.93 -8.29
CA THR A 9 -12.82 16.10 -8.45
C THR A 9 -11.37 15.69 -8.74
N MET A 10 -10.82 14.74 -7.98
CA MET A 10 -9.47 14.22 -8.22
C MET A 10 -9.34 13.66 -9.64
N LEU A 11 -10.26 12.77 -10.05
CA LEU A 11 -10.19 12.11 -11.36
C LEU A 11 -10.28 13.11 -12.52
N SER A 12 -11.20 14.07 -12.41
CA SER A 12 -11.31 15.15 -13.40
C SER A 12 -10.03 15.99 -13.49
N SER A 13 -9.33 16.24 -12.38
CA SER A 13 -8.06 16.99 -12.41
C SER A 13 -6.93 16.27 -13.17
N PHE A 14 -6.99 14.93 -13.25
CA PHE A 14 -6.06 14.12 -14.04
C PHE A 14 -6.58 13.78 -15.45
N GLY A 15 -7.71 14.36 -15.87
CA GLY A 15 -8.34 14.06 -17.16
C GLY A 15 -8.89 12.63 -17.28
N VAL A 16 -9.12 11.95 -16.17
CA VAL A 16 -9.67 10.59 -16.13
C VAL A 16 -11.19 10.66 -16.03
N ASP A 17 -11.88 10.09 -17.01
CA ASP A 17 -13.34 9.94 -16.99
C ASP A 17 -13.74 8.46 -17.11
N PHE A 18 -14.35 7.90 -16.06
CA PHE A 18 -14.83 6.53 -16.02
C PHE A 18 -16.22 6.34 -16.67
N SER A 19 -16.89 7.42 -17.11
CA SER A 19 -18.15 7.32 -17.87
C SER A 19 -17.98 6.52 -19.16
N ALA A 20 -16.81 6.67 -19.82
CA ALA A 20 -16.43 5.92 -21.02
C ALA A 20 -16.13 4.44 -20.73
N ALA A 21 -15.58 4.11 -19.55
CA ALA A 21 -15.35 2.74 -19.12
C ALA A 21 -16.68 1.99 -18.92
N ALA A 22 -17.70 2.65 -18.35
CA ALA A 22 -19.05 2.10 -18.21
C ALA A 22 -19.76 1.90 -19.57
N ALA A 23 -19.51 2.77 -20.55
CA ALA A 23 -20.04 2.61 -21.90
C ALA A 23 -19.36 1.45 -22.68
N ALA A 24 -18.04 1.31 -22.56
CA ALA A 24 -17.27 0.23 -23.17
C ALA A 24 -17.64 -1.17 -22.65
N GLN A 25 -18.17 -1.28 -21.42
CA GLN A 25 -18.67 -2.53 -20.85
C GLN A 25 -19.87 -3.12 -21.59
N ARG A 26 -20.65 -2.31 -22.33
CA ARG A 26 -21.81 -2.79 -23.11
C ARG A 26 -21.43 -3.33 -24.50
N GLY A 27 -20.21 -3.09 -24.97
CA GLY A 27 -19.68 -3.61 -26.24
C GLY A 27 -18.81 -4.86 -26.02
N LYS A 28 -18.87 -5.84 -26.93
CA LYS A 28 -18.11 -7.12 -26.90
C LYS A 28 -16.58 -6.97 -27.12
N GLY A 29 -15.92 -6.03 -26.40
CA GLY A 29 -14.47 -5.78 -26.49
C GLY A 29 -13.81 -5.43 -25.15
N ALA A 30 -14.41 -5.85 -24.03
CA ALA A 30 -14.13 -5.35 -22.68
C ALA A 30 -12.94 -6.04 -21.96
N GLU A 31 -11.89 -6.47 -22.66
CA GLU A 31 -10.74 -7.16 -22.03
C GLU A 31 -9.81 -6.18 -21.28
N LYS A 32 -9.77 -4.90 -21.70
CA LYS A 32 -8.88 -3.87 -21.12
C LYS A 32 -9.60 -2.73 -20.41
N VAL A 33 -10.78 -2.99 -19.84
CA VAL A 33 -11.52 -1.98 -19.07
C VAL A 33 -11.34 -2.26 -17.57
N ALA A 34 -10.74 -1.32 -16.85
CA ALA A 34 -10.65 -1.40 -15.39
C ALA A 34 -12.06 -1.35 -14.78
N ARG A 35 -12.47 -2.43 -14.11
CA ARG A 35 -13.83 -2.58 -13.54
C ARG A 35 -13.97 -1.99 -12.13
N GLY A 36 -12.89 -1.47 -11.58
CA GLY A 36 -12.78 -1.14 -10.16
C GLY A 36 -12.68 -2.40 -9.30
N ALA A 37 -12.27 -2.22 -8.05
CA ALA A 37 -12.24 -3.25 -7.02
C ALA A 37 -12.38 -2.57 -5.65
N TYR A 38 -12.81 -3.33 -4.66
CA TYR A 38 -12.79 -2.87 -3.27
C TYR A 38 -11.44 -3.19 -2.65
N ARG A 39 -10.99 -2.31 -1.75
CA ARG A 39 -9.77 -2.50 -0.98
C ARG A 39 -9.99 -2.02 0.44
N THR A 40 -9.45 -2.77 1.40
CA THR A 40 -9.45 -2.37 2.81
C THR A 40 -8.57 -1.13 3.00
N VAL A 41 -9.11 -0.10 3.66
CA VAL A 41 -8.39 1.17 3.91
C VAL A 41 -7.36 1.02 5.04
N ILE A 42 -7.71 0.30 6.10
CA ILE A 42 -6.83 0.03 7.24
C ILE A 42 -6.62 -1.48 7.35
N GLN A 43 -5.39 -1.92 7.15
CA GLN A 43 -4.99 -3.30 7.35
C GLN A 43 -4.25 -3.45 8.68
N VAL A 44 -4.71 -4.35 9.54
CA VAL A 44 -4.01 -4.74 10.76
C VAL A 44 -3.18 -5.99 10.47
N PRO A 45 -1.85 -5.96 10.66
CA PRO A 45 -1.01 -7.15 10.51
C PRO A 45 -1.37 -8.23 11.53
N GLY A 46 -1.35 -9.49 11.11
CA GLY A 46 -1.59 -10.62 12.00
C GLY A 46 -0.32 -11.03 12.73
N GLY A 47 -0.43 -11.37 14.01
CA GLY A 47 0.66 -11.99 14.77
C GLY A 47 1.94 -11.15 14.87
N LEU A 48 1.81 -9.82 14.94
CA LEU A 48 2.97 -8.93 15.05
C LEU A 48 3.79 -9.27 16.30
N THR A 49 5.05 -9.62 16.09
CA THR A 49 6.06 -9.80 17.13
C THR A 49 7.33 -9.03 16.76
N TRP A 50 8.06 -8.57 17.77
CA TRP A 50 9.34 -7.89 17.58
C TRP A 50 10.44 -8.58 18.38
N GLY A 51 11.59 -8.75 17.74
CA GLY A 51 12.80 -9.27 18.35
C GLY A 51 13.52 -8.22 19.21
N PRO A 52 14.53 -8.64 19.97
CA PRO A 52 15.37 -7.71 20.70
C PRO A 52 16.08 -6.76 19.72
N LEU A 53 16.28 -5.52 20.18
CA LEU A 53 17.15 -4.57 19.50
C LEU A 53 18.59 -5.09 19.55
N GLN A 54 19.23 -5.22 18.40
CA GLN A 54 20.60 -5.73 18.28
C GLN A 54 21.49 -4.67 17.64
N ALA A 55 22.72 -4.52 18.15
CA ALA A 55 23.71 -3.71 17.46
C ALA A 55 24.06 -4.41 16.14
N ASP A 56 23.66 -3.82 15.02
CA ASP A 56 23.89 -4.38 13.68
C ASP A 56 25.17 -3.81 13.05
N GLN A 57 25.53 -2.57 13.40
CA GLN A 57 26.71 -1.84 12.95
C GLN A 57 27.23 -0.88 14.05
N PRO A 58 28.45 -0.33 13.96
CA PRO A 58 28.95 0.66 14.91
C PRO A 58 28.02 1.89 14.97
N GLY A 59 27.33 2.07 16.09
CA GLY A 59 26.36 3.16 16.29
C GLY A 59 24.95 2.89 15.72
N GLY A 60 24.72 1.71 15.13
CA GLY A 60 23.43 1.26 14.62
C GLY A 60 22.71 0.32 15.57
N VAL A 61 21.38 0.35 15.54
CA VAL A 61 20.52 -0.60 16.23
C VAL A 61 19.53 -1.16 15.22
N GLY A 62 19.65 -2.46 14.95
CA GLY A 62 18.71 -3.23 14.14
C GLY A 62 17.54 -3.74 14.97
N ALA A 63 16.37 -3.84 14.33
CA ALA A 63 15.16 -4.42 14.88
C ALA A 63 14.60 -5.47 13.92
N THR A 64 14.15 -6.61 14.45
CA THR A 64 13.49 -7.65 13.67
C THR A 64 11.99 -7.64 13.96
N PHE A 65 11.16 -7.66 12.91
CA PHE A 65 9.72 -7.75 13.02
C PHE A 65 9.22 -8.98 12.26
N SER A 66 8.28 -9.71 12.86
CA SER A 66 7.57 -10.80 12.19
C SER A 66 6.07 -10.53 12.26
N PHE A 67 5.40 -10.61 11.11
CA PHE A 67 3.96 -10.38 10.99
C PHE A 67 3.45 -11.01 9.69
N SER A 68 2.15 -11.30 9.64
CA SER A 68 1.46 -11.74 8.43
C SER A 68 0.63 -10.60 7.83
N LEU A 69 0.49 -10.62 6.50
CA LEU A 69 -0.26 -9.63 5.75
C LEU A 69 -1.32 -10.30 4.88
N GLY A 70 -2.48 -9.66 4.77
CA GLY A 70 -3.51 -10.05 3.82
C GLY A 70 -3.08 -9.73 2.38
N SER A 71 -3.69 -10.42 1.42
CA SER A 71 -3.46 -10.19 -0.02
C SER A 71 -3.64 -8.71 -0.40
N GLY A 72 -2.74 -8.18 -1.22
CA GLY A 72 -2.78 -6.78 -1.64
C GLY A 72 -2.28 -5.79 -0.59
N SER A 73 -1.64 -6.26 0.48
CA SER A 73 -0.95 -5.42 1.47
C SER A 73 0.55 -5.36 1.21
N TYR A 74 1.21 -4.33 1.74
CA TYR A 74 2.64 -4.08 1.50
C TYR A 74 3.38 -3.93 2.84
N ALA A 75 4.41 -4.75 3.07
CA ALA A 75 5.22 -4.72 4.30
C ALA A 75 5.86 -3.35 4.56
N THR A 76 6.24 -2.64 3.50
CA THR A 76 6.82 -1.29 3.60
C THR A 76 5.86 -0.27 4.22
N ILE A 77 4.55 -0.42 4.02
CA ILE A 77 3.55 0.47 4.63
C ILE A 77 3.42 0.18 6.14
N CYS A 78 3.48 -1.09 6.54
CA CYS A 78 3.51 -1.46 7.96
C CYS A 78 4.78 -0.94 8.65
N ILE A 79 5.94 -1.10 8.01
CA ILE A 79 7.22 -0.59 8.55
C ILE A 79 7.20 0.94 8.64
N ARG A 80 6.64 1.63 7.64
CA ARG A 80 6.48 3.09 7.66
C ARG A 80 5.73 3.54 8.92
N GLU A 81 4.63 2.87 9.23
CA GLU A 81 3.81 3.17 10.40
C GLU A 81 4.56 2.88 11.71
N ILE A 82 5.29 1.76 11.80
CA ILE A 82 6.12 1.40 12.97
C ILE A 82 7.20 2.46 13.21
N LEU A 83 7.91 2.87 12.16
CA LEU A 83 9.01 3.83 12.26
C LEU A 83 8.55 5.29 12.32
N ARG A 84 7.25 5.56 12.12
CA ARG A 84 6.70 6.93 11.98
C ARG A 84 7.48 7.79 10.97
N SER A 85 8.08 7.14 9.98
CA SER A 85 9.00 7.77 9.04
C SER A 85 8.28 8.05 7.73
N GLU A 86 8.41 9.26 7.19
CA GLU A 86 8.10 9.51 5.78
C GLU A 86 9.00 8.57 4.96
N ALA A 87 8.45 7.85 3.98
CA ALA A 87 9.26 6.93 3.19
C ALA A 87 10.23 7.68 2.26
N SER A 88 11.31 8.24 2.81
CA SER A 88 12.54 8.38 2.04
C SER A 88 13.18 7.00 2.02
N LEU A 89 12.94 6.27 0.93
CA LEU A 89 13.64 5.02 0.60
C LEU A 89 15.11 5.31 0.21
N ALA A 90 15.77 6.21 0.93
CA ALA A 90 17.14 6.61 0.72
C ALA A 90 17.95 6.23 1.96
N ALA A 91 18.69 5.13 1.84
CA ALA A 91 19.77 4.71 2.72
C ALA A 91 19.39 4.23 4.14
N SER A 92 18.85 3.01 4.26
CA SER A 92 19.37 2.07 5.25
C SER A 92 18.83 0.66 4.98
N GLY A 93 19.71 -0.24 4.53
CA GLY A 93 19.74 -1.70 4.65
C GLY A 93 18.50 -2.58 4.86
N ALA A 94 17.27 -2.14 4.63
CA ALA A 94 16.08 -2.93 4.90
C ALA A 94 15.96 -4.08 3.90
N VAL A 95 16.39 -5.27 4.33
CA VAL A 95 16.19 -6.51 3.59
C VAL A 95 14.81 -7.05 3.95
N VAL A 96 13.92 -7.15 2.96
CA VAL A 96 12.62 -7.81 3.10
C VAL A 96 12.78 -9.22 2.53
N GLU A 97 12.89 -10.21 3.41
CA GLU A 97 12.82 -11.62 3.03
C GLU A 97 11.39 -12.11 3.16
N SER A 98 10.81 -12.57 2.06
CA SER A 98 9.54 -13.29 2.05
C SER A 98 9.82 -14.79 2.11
N ALA A 99 9.28 -15.47 3.12
CA ALA A 99 9.18 -16.93 3.11
C ALA A 99 8.15 -17.41 2.09
#